data_AF-A0A2W6CDK3-F1
#
_entry.id   AF-A0A2W6CDK3-F1
#
_cell.length_a   1.000
_cell.length_b   1.000
_cell.length_c   1.000
_cell.angle_alpha   90.00
_cell.angle_beta   90.00
_cell.angle_gamma   90.00
#
_symmetry.space_group_name_H-M   'P 1'
#
loop_
_entity.id
_entity.type
_entity.pdbx_description
1 polymer ?
#
loop_
_entity_poly.entity_id
_entity_poly.type
_entity_poly.pdbx_seq_one_letter_code
_entity_poly.pdbx_strand_id
1 'polypeptide(L)'
;MSRRVEADSHSLTLRLAGTFTPTEDLYREGQRAQELNVRLFERTKRAGASRADLVVDDLTFVFEQLAAVRVRDPNRTRELRRRYLALTLRAIETKADQALPGPPPTWSEIVQRWQDE
;
A
#
# COMPACT_ATOMS: atom_id res chain seq x y z
N MET A 1 -10.61 -0.72 -3.47
CA MET A 1 -9.72 -0.57 -2.30
C MET A 1 -10.21 -1.34 -1.08
N SER A 2 -11.48 -1.21 -0.64
CA SER A 2 -11.99 -1.87 0.58
C SER A 2 -11.79 -3.39 0.62
N ARG A 3 -12.07 -4.12 -0.49
CA ARG A 3 -11.83 -5.57 -0.57
C ARG A 3 -10.38 -5.98 -0.29
N ARG A 4 -9.37 -5.18 -0.70
CA ARG A 4 -7.95 -5.48 -0.43
C ARG A 4 -7.61 -5.33 1.04
N VAL A 5 -8.18 -4.33 1.71
CA VAL A 5 -7.96 -4.10 3.15
C VAL A 5 -8.66 -5.19 3.98
N GLU A 6 -9.85 -5.62 3.55
CA GLU A 6 -10.59 -6.70 4.21
C GLU A 6 -9.91 -8.06 4.07
N ALA A 7 -9.29 -8.32 2.91
CA ALA A 7 -8.47 -9.52 2.69
C ALA A 7 -7.17 -9.53 3.51
N ASP A 8 -6.83 -8.41 4.16
CA ASP A 8 -5.67 -8.25 5.05
C ASP A 8 -4.33 -8.64 4.40
N SER A 9 -4.21 -8.56 3.08
CA SER A 9 -3.04 -9.10 2.36
C SER A 9 -1.72 -8.41 2.76
N HIS A 10 -1.76 -7.14 3.16
CA HIS A 10 -0.55 -6.41 3.60
C HIS A 10 -0.11 -6.79 5.02
N SER A 11 -0.94 -7.50 5.81
CA SER A 11 -0.46 -8.08 7.07
C SER A 11 0.49 -9.25 6.83
N LEU A 12 0.43 -9.90 5.67
CA LEU A 12 1.43 -10.90 5.25
C LEU A 12 2.78 -10.23 5.01
N THR A 13 2.81 -9.10 4.31
CA THR A 13 4.03 -8.30 4.13
C THR A 13 4.66 -7.94 5.48
N LEU A 14 3.85 -7.43 6.43
CA LEU A 14 4.34 -7.08 7.77
C LEU A 14 4.90 -8.26 8.57
N ARG A 15 4.49 -9.50 8.29
CA ARG A 15 4.85 -10.68 9.09
C ARG A 15 5.88 -11.59 8.44
N LEU A 16 5.94 -11.61 7.11
CA LEU A 16 6.68 -12.62 6.34
C LEU A 16 7.72 -12.03 5.40
N ALA A 17 7.67 -10.72 5.11
CA ALA A 17 8.68 -10.14 4.23
C ALA A 17 10.07 -10.26 4.88
N GLY A 18 11.02 -10.81 4.13
CA GLY A 18 12.37 -11.11 4.62
C GLY A 18 12.51 -12.42 5.42
N THR A 19 11.41 -13.09 5.79
CA THR A 19 11.47 -14.27 6.67
C THR A 19 11.53 -15.61 5.92
N PHE A 20 11.48 -15.59 4.58
CA PHE A 20 11.55 -16.79 3.75
C PHE A 20 12.08 -16.45 2.37
N THR A 21 12.66 -17.43 1.69
CA THR A 21 13.05 -17.33 0.28
C THR A 21 11.84 -17.62 -0.60
N PRO A 22 11.33 -16.65 -1.39
CA PRO A 22 10.23 -16.91 -2.31
C PRO A 22 10.61 -17.95 -3.35
N THR A 23 9.66 -18.81 -3.72
CA THR A 23 9.83 -19.67 -4.90
C THR A 23 9.77 -18.82 -6.17
N GLU A 24 10.28 -19.36 -7.27
CA GLU A 24 10.21 -18.70 -8.59
C GLU A 24 8.76 -18.35 -8.97
N ASP A 25 7.80 -19.24 -8.69
CA ASP A 25 6.38 -18.99 -8.93
C ASP A 25 5.87 -17.79 -8.12
N LEU A 26 6.22 -17.70 -6.84
CA LEU A 26 5.85 -16.55 -5.99
C LEU A 26 6.49 -15.26 -6.48
N TYR A 27 7.71 -15.31 -6.99
CA TYR A 27 8.39 -14.15 -7.57
C TYR A 27 7.66 -13.66 -8.82
N ARG A 28 7.30 -14.56 -9.74
CA ARG A 28 6.51 -14.23 -10.95
C ARG A 28 5.14 -13.64 -10.61
N GLU A 29 4.43 -14.22 -9.64
CA GLU A 29 3.14 -13.67 -9.19
C GLU A 29 3.29 -12.30 -8.53
N GLY A 30 4.36 -12.08 -7.76
CA GLY A 30 4.69 -10.77 -7.19
C GLY A 30 4.95 -9.70 -8.26
N GLN A 31 5.75 -10.02 -9.27
CA GLN A 31 5.99 -9.13 -10.41
C GLN A 31 4.69 -8.81 -11.16
N ARG A 32 3.87 -9.83 -11.42
CA ARG A 32 2.59 -9.66 -12.09
C ARG A 32 1.63 -8.78 -11.29
N ALA A 33 1.56 -8.97 -9.98
CA ALA A 33 0.77 -8.13 -9.09
C ALA A 33 1.24 -6.66 -9.15
N GLN A 34 2.55 -6.43 -9.20
CA GLN A 34 3.12 -5.08 -9.31
C GLN A 34 2.76 -4.42 -10.64
N GLU A 35 2.89 -5.11 -11.78
CA GLU A 35 2.48 -4.59 -13.09
C GLU A 35 1.01 -4.15 -13.09
N LEU A 36 0.13 -4.96 -12.49
CA LEU A 36 -1.29 -4.66 -12.40
C LEU A 36 -1.57 -3.46 -11.48
N ASN A 37 -0.84 -3.34 -10.37
CA ASN A 37 -0.93 -2.17 -9.48
C ASN A 37 -0.53 -0.89 -10.21
N VAL A 38 0.60 -0.89 -10.92
CA VAL A 38 1.05 0.26 -11.74
C VAL A 38 -0.01 0.65 -12.76
N ARG A 39 -0.54 -0.32 -13.52
CA ARG A 39 -1.58 -0.05 -14.53
C ARG A 39 -2.86 0.52 -13.94
N LEU A 40 -3.29 0.01 -12.79
CA LEU A 40 -4.47 0.51 -12.08
C LEU A 40 -4.23 1.93 -11.57
N PHE A 41 -3.06 2.17 -10.98
CA PHE A 41 -2.66 3.47 -10.45
C PHE A 41 -2.64 4.53 -11.57
N GLU A 42 -1.99 4.24 -12.68
CA GLU A 42 -1.90 5.16 -13.82
C GLU A 42 -3.26 5.50 -14.44
N ARG A 43 -4.19 4.54 -14.45
CA ARG A 43 -5.58 4.82 -14.89
C ARG A 43 -6.30 5.73 -13.90
N THR A 44 -6.11 5.52 -12.60
CA THR A 44 -6.72 6.32 -11.53
C THR A 44 -6.19 7.75 -11.54
N LYS A 45 -4.88 7.91 -11.69
CA LYS A 45 -4.18 9.20 -11.80
C LYS A 45 -4.64 9.99 -13.03
N ARG A 46 -4.70 9.34 -14.21
CA ARG A 46 -5.21 9.95 -15.45
C ARG A 46 -6.68 10.37 -15.36
N ALA A 47 -7.49 9.70 -14.53
CA ALA A 47 -8.88 10.08 -14.28
C ALA A 47 -9.01 11.29 -13.34
N GLY A 48 -7.90 11.82 -12.80
CA GLY A 48 -7.92 12.94 -11.85
C GLY A 48 -8.46 12.56 -10.47
N ALA A 49 -8.51 11.27 -10.15
CA ALA A 49 -9.05 10.76 -8.88
C ALA A 49 -8.01 10.75 -7.74
N SER A 50 -6.80 11.25 -7.98
CA SER A 50 -5.73 11.39 -6.99
C SER A 50 -4.90 12.64 -7.23
N ARG A 51 -4.27 13.15 -6.18
CA ARG A 51 -3.23 14.19 -6.27
C ARG A 51 -2.09 13.80 -7.22
N ALA A 52 -1.47 14.80 -7.85
CA ALA A 52 -0.56 14.62 -8.99
C ALA A 52 0.85 14.13 -8.60
N ASP A 53 1.27 14.43 -7.38
CA ASP A 53 2.57 14.09 -6.79
C ASP A 53 2.56 12.75 -6.02
N LEU A 54 1.42 12.06 -5.94
CA LEU A 54 1.35 10.68 -5.47
C LEU A 54 1.97 9.72 -6.51
N VAL A 55 2.71 8.72 -6.04
CA VAL A 55 3.21 7.60 -6.84
C VAL A 55 2.64 6.26 -6.34
N VAL A 56 2.80 5.20 -7.15
CA VAL A 56 2.31 3.87 -6.78
C VAL A 56 3.01 3.32 -5.52
N ASP A 57 4.28 3.64 -5.34
CA ASP A 57 5.12 3.14 -4.25
C ASP A 57 4.74 3.73 -2.88
N ASP A 58 4.14 4.93 -2.83
CA ASP A 58 3.54 5.50 -1.61
C ASP A 58 2.47 4.57 -1.02
N LEU A 59 1.73 3.87 -1.90
CA LEU A 59 0.65 3.00 -1.47
C LEU A 59 1.15 1.79 -0.67
N THR A 60 2.41 1.37 -0.87
CA THR A 60 3.03 0.29 -0.08
C THR A 60 3.00 0.64 1.40
N PHE A 61 3.58 1.79 1.77
CA PHE A 61 3.62 2.25 3.15
C PHE A 61 2.24 2.59 3.71
N VAL A 62 1.36 3.17 2.90
CA VAL A 62 -0.03 3.46 3.31
C VAL A 62 -0.78 2.19 3.67
N PHE A 63 -0.69 1.14 2.85
CA PHE A 63 -1.40 -0.11 3.14
C PHE A 63 -0.83 -0.84 4.34
N GLU A 64 0.49 -0.76 4.56
CA GLU A 64 1.11 -1.30 5.77
C GLU A 64 0.68 -0.55 7.03
N GLN A 65 0.58 0.78 6.99
CA GLN A 65 0.02 1.56 8.10
C GLN A 65 -1.44 1.15 8.40
N LEU A 66 -2.25 0.94 7.37
CA LEU A 66 -3.62 0.42 7.54
C LEU A 66 -3.61 -1.00 8.15
N ALA A 67 -2.70 -1.88 7.71
CA ALA A 67 -2.56 -3.22 8.27
C ALA A 67 -2.06 -3.20 9.73
N ALA A 68 -1.27 -2.20 10.12
CA ALA A 68 -0.80 -2.02 11.50
C ALA A 68 -1.92 -1.63 12.47
N VAL A 69 -3.03 -1.04 11.99
CA VAL A 69 -4.20 -0.74 12.83
C VAL A 69 -4.81 -2.06 13.35
N ARG A 70 -4.67 -2.30 14.65
CA ARG A 70 -5.20 -3.47 15.34
C ARG A 70 -5.62 -3.13 16.76
N VAL A 71 -6.76 -3.68 17.18
CA VAL A 71 -7.23 -3.66 18.56
C VAL A 71 -7.60 -5.08 19.01
N ARG A 72 -7.92 -5.26 20.31
CA ARG A 72 -8.25 -6.58 20.87
C ARG A 72 -9.41 -7.26 20.14
N ASP A 73 -10.47 -6.52 19.81
CA ASP A 73 -11.62 -7.05 19.07
C ASP A 73 -11.34 -7.12 17.54
N PRO A 74 -11.41 -8.31 16.91
CA PRO A 74 -11.25 -8.46 15.47
C PRO A 74 -12.33 -7.76 14.63
N ASN A 75 -13.58 -7.70 15.09
CA ASN A 75 -14.64 -6.97 14.40
C ASN A 75 -14.30 -5.48 14.37
N ARG A 76 -13.96 -4.93 15.54
CA ARG A 76 -13.55 -3.54 15.65
C ARG A 76 -12.30 -3.21 14.84
N THR A 77 -11.34 -4.13 14.76
CA THR A 77 -10.16 -3.97 13.89
C THR A 77 -10.57 -3.76 12.43
N ARG A 78 -11.51 -4.56 11.90
CA ARG A 78 -12.01 -4.38 10.52
C ARG A 78 -12.71 -3.05 10.32
N GLU A 79 -13.54 -2.62 11.26
CA GLU A 79 -14.22 -1.33 11.21
C GLU A 79 -13.22 -0.16 11.20
N LEU A 80 -12.21 -0.20 12.08
CA LEU A 80 -11.18 0.82 12.15
C LEU A 80 -10.39 0.89 10.85
N ARG A 81 -9.94 -0.25 10.30
CA ARG A 81 -9.22 -0.28 9.02
C ARG A 81 -10.05 0.28 7.86
N ARG A 82 -11.36 -0.01 7.81
CA ARG A 82 -12.28 0.61 6.83
C ARG A 82 -12.38 2.13 7.02
N ARG A 83 -12.49 2.58 8.27
CA ARG A 83 -12.53 4.01 8.61
C ARG A 83 -11.26 4.74 8.18
N TYR A 84 -10.08 4.20 8.51
CA TYR A 84 -8.80 4.81 8.13
C TYR A 84 -8.58 4.74 6.62
N LEU A 85 -8.99 3.67 5.94
CA LEU A 85 -8.97 3.64 4.48
C LEU A 85 -9.79 4.79 3.89
N ALA A 86 -11.00 5.04 4.40
CA ALA A 86 -11.82 6.15 3.91
C ALA A 86 -11.14 7.51 4.16
N LEU A 87 -10.54 7.72 5.34
CA LEU A 87 -9.78 8.95 5.64
C LEU A 87 -8.61 9.14 4.68
N THR A 88 -7.82 8.09 4.43
CA THR A 88 -6.68 8.16 3.52
C THR A 88 -7.10 8.40 2.08
N LEU A 89 -8.16 7.75 1.59
CA LEU A 89 -8.68 7.98 0.25
C LEU A 89 -9.12 9.44 0.06
N ARG A 90 -9.80 10.03 1.05
CA ARG A 90 -10.16 11.46 1.01
C ARG A 90 -8.94 12.37 0.97
N ALA A 91 -7.87 12.04 1.69
CA ALA A 91 -6.62 12.79 1.63
C ALA A 91 -5.93 12.68 0.26
N ILE A 92 -6.03 11.52 -0.39
CA ILE A 92 -5.46 11.27 -1.74
C ILE A 92 -6.27 11.96 -2.85
N GLU A 93 -7.59 11.96 -2.75
CA GLU A 93 -8.50 12.59 -3.72
C GLU A 93 -8.40 14.11 -3.75
N THR A 94 -7.91 14.72 -2.66
CA THR A 94 -7.88 16.17 -2.51
C THR A 94 -6.87 16.77 -3.50
N LYS A 95 -7.32 17.75 -4.30
CA LYS A 95 -6.41 18.66 -5.00
C LYS A 95 -5.65 19.45 -3.95
N ALA A 96 -4.43 19.03 -3.66
CA ALA A 96 -3.57 19.72 -2.73
C ALA A 96 -2.89 20.88 -3.46
N ASP A 97 -3.03 22.09 -2.93
CA ASP A 97 -2.33 23.27 -3.42
C ASP A 97 -0.82 23.23 -3.08
N GLN A 98 -0.42 22.28 -2.22
CA GLN A 98 0.95 22.08 -1.77
C GLN A 98 1.42 20.66 -2.09
N ALA A 99 2.65 20.58 -2.61
CA ALA A 99 3.34 19.32 -2.87
C ALA A 99 3.57 18.55 -1.56
N LEU A 100 3.63 17.21 -1.66
CA LEU A 100 4.09 16.36 -0.57
C LEU A 100 5.53 16.74 -0.21
N PRO A 101 5.87 16.73 1.09
CA PRO A 101 7.24 16.97 1.50
C PRO A 101 8.16 15.81 1.08
N GLY A 102 9.32 16.15 0.52
CA GLY A 102 10.34 15.17 0.11
C GLY A 102 10.06 14.50 -1.23
N PRO A 103 11.04 13.74 -1.76
CA PRO A 103 10.83 12.93 -2.95
C PRO A 103 9.95 11.70 -2.65
N PRO A 104 9.35 11.09 -3.68
CA PRO A 104 8.66 9.80 -3.56
C PRO A 104 9.61 8.69 -3.08
N PRO A 105 9.08 7.64 -2.42
CA PRO A 105 9.87 6.47 -2.06
C PRO A 105 10.37 5.74 -3.31
N THR A 106 11.54 5.15 -3.19
CA THR A 106 12.13 4.27 -4.19
C THR A 106 11.81 2.80 -3.89
N TRP A 107 11.80 1.98 -4.93
CA TRP A 107 11.68 0.53 -4.76
C TRP A 107 12.80 -0.06 -3.89
N SER A 108 14.02 0.50 -3.98
CA SER A 108 15.15 0.06 -3.14
C SER A 108 14.87 0.28 -1.65
N GLU A 109 14.35 1.44 -1.28
CA GLU A 109 14.00 1.74 0.12
C GLU A 109 12.90 0.80 0.63
N ILE A 110 11.96 0.41 -0.24
CA ILE A 110 10.91 -0.56 0.14
C ILE A 110 11.53 -1.92 0.45
N VAL A 111 12.42 -2.42 -0.41
CA VAL A 111 13.04 -3.75 -0.32
C VAL A 111 14.05 -3.84 0.84
N GLN A 112 14.82 -2.78 1.08
CA GLN A 112 15.85 -2.75 2.13
C GLN A 112 15.29 -3.05 3.53
N ARG A 113 14.00 -2.78 3.79
CA ARG A 113 13.36 -3.06 5.08
C ARG A 113 13.28 -4.55 5.44
N TRP A 114 13.54 -5.42 4.47
CA TRP A 114 13.47 -6.86 4.59
C TRP A 114 14.80 -7.55 4.31
N GLN A 115 15.85 -6.78 4.02
CA GLN A 115 17.22 -7.25 3.92
C GLN A 115 17.86 -7.05 5.30
N ASP A 116 18.58 -8.05 5.80
CA ASP A 116 19.40 -7.88 7.00
C ASP A 116 20.46 -6.78 6.74
N GLU A 117 20.87 -6.04 7.79
CA GLU A 117 21.99 -5.09 7.72
C GLU A 117 23.32 -5.78 7.35
#